data_AF-A0A0L0S5J6-F1
#
_entry.id   AF-A0A0L0S5J6-F1
#
_cell.length_a   1.000
_cell.length_b   1.000
_cell.length_c   1.000
_cell.angle_alpha   90.00
_cell.angle_beta   90.00
_cell.angle_gamma   90.00
#
_symmetry.space_group_name_H-M   'P 1'
#
loop_
_entity.id
_entity.type
_entity.pdbx_description
1 polymer ?
#
loop_
_entity_poly.entity_id
_entity_poly.type
_entity_poly.pdbx_seq_one_letter_code
_entity_poly.pdbx_strand_id
1 'polypeptide(L)'
;MQMWSRRRFVLPFSVISFSERSTTPSTDTMKFSKDVSSSRRKSRKAHFTAPSHVRRVIMSAPLSKELREKYNVRSLPIRKDDEVKIVRGTFKGREGKVVQVYRKKYVIHVERVTRDKVNGTSIPVGIHPSNVVIEKVHLDKDRKAILERKARPAAATA
;
A
#
# COMPACT_ATOMS: atom_id res chain seq x y z
N MET A 1 62.82 23.11 -48.60
CA MET A 1 63.14 22.62 -49.96
C MET A 1 62.84 21.12 -49.99
N GLN A 2 62.20 20.65 -51.06
CA GLN A 2 61.69 19.29 -51.31
C GLN A 2 60.33 18.97 -50.64
N MET A 3 59.21 19.05 -51.36
CA MET A 3 58.66 18.09 -52.35
C MET A 3 57.90 16.93 -51.68
N TRP A 4 56.58 16.96 -51.78
CA TRP A 4 55.71 15.97 -52.46
C TRP A 4 54.28 16.06 -51.91
N SER A 5 53.29 16.45 -52.70
CA SER A 5 52.69 15.69 -53.82
C SER A 5 51.57 14.77 -53.33
N ARG A 6 50.38 15.10 -53.84
CA ARG A 6 49.37 14.21 -54.41
C ARG A 6 48.22 13.67 -53.53
N ARG A 7 47.06 13.86 -54.17
CA ARG A 7 45.87 13.00 -54.24
C ARG A 7 44.79 13.26 -53.18
N ARG A 8 43.81 14.06 -53.61
CA ARG A 8 42.39 13.83 -53.34
C ARG A 8 42.07 12.36 -53.63
N PHE A 9 41.50 11.68 -52.66
CA PHE A 9 40.59 10.56 -52.90
C PHE A 9 39.41 10.72 -51.96
N VAL A 10 38.25 10.97 -52.57
CA VAL A 10 36.94 11.06 -51.94
C VAL A 10 36.55 9.63 -51.58
N LEU A 11 36.22 9.37 -50.31
CA LEU A 11 35.57 8.13 -49.90
C LEU A 11 34.07 8.39 -49.65
N PRO A 12 33.20 7.49 -50.13
CA PRO A 12 31.76 7.70 -50.19
C PRO A 12 31.10 7.57 -48.81
N PHE A 13 30.14 8.47 -48.58
CA PHE A 13 29.17 8.47 -47.49
C PHE A 13 28.52 7.08 -47.36
N SER A 14 28.74 6.40 -46.24
CA SER A 14 28.08 5.14 -45.95
C SER A 14 26.59 5.40 -45.70
N VAL A 15 25.75 4.68 -46.44
CA VAL A 15 24.31 4.60 -46.27
C VAL A 15 24.03 3.93 -44.92
N ILE A 16 23.66 4.69 -43.90
CA ILE A 16 23.07 4.12 -42.68
C ILE A 16 21.60 3.89 -43.01
N SER A 17 21.25 2.64 -43.30
CA SER A 17 19.86 2.19 -43.38
C SER A 17 19.21 2.41 -42.01
N PHE A 18 18.44 3.48 -41.89
CA PHE A 18 17.56 3.70 -40.75
C PHE A 18 16.43 2.66 -40.87
N SER A 19 16.67 1.48 -40.28
CA SER A 19 15.66 0.46 -40.12
C SER A 19 14.48 1.07 -39.38
N GLU A 20 13.32 1.08 -40.03
CA GLU A 20 12.05 1.47 -39.46
C GLU A 20 11.82 0.72 -38.14
N ARG A 21 12.07 1.41 -37.03
CA ARG A 21 11.61 0.95 -35.72
C ARG A 21 10.10 1.12 -35.73
N SER A 22 9.39 0.04 -36.05
CA SER A 22 7.97 -0.10 -35.78
C SER A 22 7.75 0.09 -34.28
N THR A 23 7.40 1.31 -33.90
CA THR A 23 6.85 1.58 -32.58
C THR A 23 5.42 1.04 -32.62
N THR A 24 5.28 -0.26 -32.35
CA THR A 24 3.97 -0.75 -31.91
C THR A 24 3.60 0.08 -30.68
N PRO A 25 2.43 0.75 -30.64
CA PRO A 25 1.99 1.37 -29.41
C PRO A 25 1.80 0.23 -28.41
N SER A 26 2.68 0.16 -27.42
CA SER A 26 2.50 -0.71 -26.27
C SER A 26 1.10 -0.43 -25.73
N THR A 27 0.25 -1.45 -25.72
CA THR A 27 -1.12 -1.35 -25.21
C THR A 27 -1.05 -0.93 -23.75
N ASP A 28 -1.24 0.36 -23.53
CA ASP A 28 -1.34 0.93 -22.20
C ASP A 28 -2.53 0.25 -21.53
N THR A 29 -2.24 -0.59 -20.54
CA THR A 29 -3.22 -1.50 -19.91
C THR A 29 -4.17 -0.68 -19.05
N MET A 30 -5.14 -0.03 -19.69
CA MET A 30 -6.23 0.65 -19.01
C MET A 30 -7.19 -0.39 -18.40
N LYS A 31 -7.76 -0.01 -17.25
CA LYS A 31 -8.87 -0.73 -16.60
C LYS A 31 -9.96 -1.12 -17.63
N PHE A 32 -10.41 -2.37 -17.59
CA PHE A 32 -11.41 -2.88 -18.54
C PHE A 32 -12.86 -2.55 -18.12
N SER A 33 -13.12 -2.34 -16.82
CA SER A 33 -14.49 -2.11 -16.31
C SER A 33 -14.95 -0.66 -16.51
N LYS A 34 -16.09 -0.48 -17.18
CA LYS A 34 -16.72 0.84 -17.41
C LYS A 34 -17.31 1.44 -16.12
N ASP A 35 -17.77 0.60 -15.19
CA ASP A 35 -18.46 1.05 -13.96
C ASP A 35 -17.53 1.69 -12.92
N VAL A 36 -16.24 1.34 -12.96
CA VAL A 36 -15.24 1.88 -12.03
C VAL A 36 -14.66 3.16 -12.62
N SER A 37 -14.91 4.29 -11.96
CA SER A 37 -14.33 5.57 -12.40
C SER A 37 -12.84 5.68 -12.06
N SER A 38 -12.03 6.19 -13.00
CA SER A 38 -10.60 6.52 -12.81
C SER A 38 -10.41 7.98 -12.42
N SER A 39 -11.48 8.78 -12.39
CA SER A 39 -11.40 10.20 -12.07
C SER A 39 -10.94 10.40 -10.63
N ARG A 40 -9.82 11.10 -10.46
CA ARG A 40 -9.25 11.47 -9.16
C ARG A 40 -10.28 12.16 -8.26
N ARG A 41 -11.12 13.05 -8.81
CA ARG A 41 -12.15 13.78 -8.06
C ARG A 41 -13.20 12.84 -7.48
N LYS A 42 -13.69 11.89 -8.29
CA LYS A 42 -14.70 10.90 -7.87
C LYS A 42 -14.14 9.95 -6.80
N SER A 43 -12.92 9.44 -7.00
CA SER A 43 -12.25 8.55 -6.05
C SER A 43 -11.99 9.22 -4.69
N ARG A 44 -11.47 10.46 -4.68
CA ARG A 44 -11.25 11.21 -3.43
C ARG A 44 -12.54 11.49 -2.68
N LYS A 45 -13.62 11.89 -3.40
CA LYS A 45 -14.94 12.10 -2.80
C LYS A 45 -15.42 10.81 -2.12
N ALA A 46 -15.40 9.69 -2.85
CA ALA A 46 -15.81 8.38 -2.33
C ALA A 46 -15.02 7.96 -1.08
N HIS A 47 -13.72 8.22 -1.03
CA HIS A 47 -12.90 7.93 0.15
C HIS A 47 -13.31 8.79 1.35
N PHE A 48 -13.26 10.13 1.24
CA PHE A 48 -13.47 11.00 2.41
C PHE A 48 -14.93 11.08 2.89
N THR A 49 -15.90 10.88 2.00
CA THR A 49 -17.33 10.87 2.34
C THR A 49 -17.87 9.48 2.60
N ALA A 50 -17.02 8.45 2.67
CA ALA A 50 -17.46 7.07 2.90
C ALA A 50 -18.29 6.92 4.19
N PRO A 51 -19.33 6.08 4.21
CA PRO A 51 -20.08 5.72 5.42
C PRO A 51 -19.26 4.77 6.31
N SER A 52 -19.64 4.64 7.59
CA SER A 52 -18.80 3.94 8.60
C SER A 52 -18.45 2.49 8.23
N HIS A 53 -19.36 1.74 7.60
CA HIS A 53 -19.10 0.34 7.25
C HIS A 53 -18.04 0.20 6.15
N VAL A 54 -17.99 1.13 5.19
CA VAL A 54 -16.93 1.22 4.17
C VAL A 54 -15.62 1.66 4.81
N ARG A 55 -15.65 2.65 5.70
CA ARG A 55 -14.44 3.11 6.42
C ARG A 55 -13.77 1.98 7.20
N ARG A 56 -14.54 1.07 7.80
CA ARG A 56 -14.01 -0.12 8.46
C ARG A 56 -13.15 -0.98 7.51
N VAL A 57 -13.58 -1.14 6.26
CA VAL A 57 -12.84 -1.94 5.26
C VAL A 57 -11.58 -1.21 4.81
N ILE A 58 -11.67 0.09 4.56
CA ILE A 58 -10.53 0.94 4.19
C ILE A 58 -9.47 0.94 5.30
N MET A 59 -9.90 0.98 6.56
CA MET A 59 -9.04 0.93 7.74
C MET A 59 -8.58 -0.50 8.08
N SER A 60 -7.89 -1.13 7.12
CA SER A 60 -7.23 -2.42 7.31
C SER A 60 -5.74 -2.28 7.62
N ALA A 61 -5.21 -3.17 8.45
CA ALA A 61 -3.77 -3.32 8.65
C ALA A 61 -3.27 -4.67 8.13
N PRO A 62 -2.00 -4.73 7.68
CA PRO A 62 -1.32 -5.99 7.40
C PRO A 62 -1.16 -6.85 8.65
N LEU A 63 -1.26 -8.17 8.49
CA LEU A 63 -0.91 -9.14 9.54
C LEU A 63 0.61 -9.38 9.60
N SER A 64 1.11 -9.86 10.75
CA SER A 64 2.47 -10.39 10.91
C SER A 64 2.68 -11.64 10.04
N LYS A 65 3.94 -12.05 9.83
CA LYS A 65 4.26 -13.21 8.97
C LYS A 65 3.64 -14.50 9.51
N GLU A 66 3.77 -14.73 10.81
CA GLU A 66 3.20 -15.89 11.51
C GLU A 66 1.67 -15.98 11.35
N LEU A 67 0.97 -14.86 11.52
CA LEU A 67 -0.48 -14.82 11.34
C LEU A 67 -0.91 -14.97 9.88
N ARG A 68 -0.08 -14.52 8.93
CA ARG A 68 -0.34 -14.72 7.49
C ARG A 68 -0.26 -16.18 7.12
N GLU A 69 0.72 -16.91 7.64
CA GLU A 69 0.86 -18.35 7.38
C GLU A 69 -0.28 -19.13 8.02
N LYS A 70 -0.67 -18.77 9.25
CA LYS A 70 -1.78 -19.44 9.95
C LYS A 70 -3.13 -19.29 9.25
N TYR A 71 -3.46 -18.08 8.78
CA TYR A 71 -4.79 -17.79 8.24
C TYR A 71 -4.82 -17.57 6.72
N ASN A 72 -3.67 -17.55 6.04
CA ASN A 72 -3.54 -17.26 4.60
C ASN A 72 -4.17 -15.94 4.14
N VAL A 73 -4.23 -14.94 5.03
CA VAL A 73 -4.79 -13.60 4.75
C VAL A 73 -3.74 -12.52 4.94
N ARG A 74 -3.63 -11.59 3.97
CA ARG A 74 -2.65 -10.49 4.03
C ARG A 74 -3.01 -9.38 5.01
N SER A 75 -4.29 -8.98 5.07
CA SER A 75 -4.76 -7.85 5.88
C SER A 75 -6.17 -8.01 6.43
N LEU A 76 -6.40 -7.42 7.61
CA LEU A 76 -7.70 -7.42 8.30
C LEU A 76 -8.09 -6.00 8.74
N PRO A 77 -9.40 -5.70 8.79
CA PRO A 77 -9.90 -4.52 9.49
C PRO A 77 -9.50 -4.53 10.97
N ILE A 78 -8.94 -3.41 11.44
CA ILE A 78 -8.52 -3.26 12.84
C ILE A 78 -9.74 -3.12 13.75
N ARG A 79 -9.70 -3.75 14.92
CA ARG A 79 -10.66 -3.55 16.02
C ARG A 79 -9.92 -3.07 17.27
N LYS A 80 -10.71 -2.69 18.28
CA LYS A 80 -10.22 -2.57 19.64
C LYS A 80 -9.66 -3.92 20.10
N ASP A 81 -8.70 -3.88 21.03
CA ASP A 81 -8.09 -5.05 21.66
C ASP A 81 -7.19 -5.91 20.76
N ASP A 82 -6.96 -5.51 19.51
CA ASP A 82 -5.88 -6.08 18.69
C ASP A 82 -4.52 -5.56 19.20
N GLU A 83 -3.53 -6.44 19.27
CA GLU A 83 -2.14 -6.04 19.55
C GLU A 83 -1.42 -5.72 18.25
N VAL A 84 -0.78 -4.56 18.24
CA VAL A 84 -0.23 -4.00 17.03
C VAL A 84 1.16 -3.43 17.24
N LYS A 85 1.98 -3.56 16.20
CA LYS A 85 3.34 -3.02 16.10
C LYS A 85 3.42 -1.91 15.08
N ILE A 86 4.06 -0.81 15.44
CA ILE A 86 4.20 0.35 14.56
C ILE A 86 5.44 0.17 13.68
N VAL A 87 5.25 0.22 12.36
CA VAL A 87 6.33 0.03 11.36
C VAL A 87 6.88 1.36 10.87
N ARG A 88 6.04 2.39 10.74
CA ARG A 88 6.42 3.69 10.18
C ARG A 88 6.08 4.83 11.12
N GLY A 89 6.87 5.91 11.08
CA GLY A 89 6.69 7.12 11.87
C GLY A 89 7.58 7.18 13.11
N THR A 90 7.37 8.20 13.94
CA THR A 90 8.20 8.51 15.12
C THR A 90 8.18 7.40 16.18
N PHE A 91 7.07 6.68 16.29
CA PHE A 91 6.87 5.62 17.29
C PHE A 91 7.16 4.22 16.76
N LYS A 92 8.00 4.10 15.74
CA LYS A 92 8.40 2.82 15.13
C LYS A 92 8.97 1.86 16.18
N GLY A 93 8.64 0.58 16.07
CA GLY A 93 9.13 -0.49 16.95
C GLY A 93 8.37 -0.63 18.26
N ARG A 94 7.48 0.32 18.60
CA ARG A 94 6.60 0.17 19.75
C ARG A 94 5.45 -0.78 19.41
N GLU A 95 5.11 -1.60 20.41
CA GLU A 95 4.00 -2.52 20.41
C GLU A 95 2.98 -2.06 21.46
N GLY A 96 1.70 -2.27 21.18
CA GLY A 96 0.63 -1.92 22.11
C GLY A 96 -0.72 -2.39 21.63
N LYS A 97 -1.70 -2.40 22.54
CA LYS A 97 -3.09 -2.71 22.21
C LYS A 97 -3.77 -1.51 21.58
N VAL A 98 -4.71 -1.76 20.68
CA VAL A 98 -5.56 -0.69 20.11
C VAL A 98 -6.63 -0.33 21.12
N VAL A 99 -6.55 0.88 21.69
CA VAL A 99 -7.52 1.40 22.66
C VAL A 99 -8.82 1.77 21.96
N GLN A 100 -8.72 2.55 20.88
CA GLN A 100 -9.88 3.01 20.14
C GLN A 100 -9.57 3.20 18.66
N VAL A 101 -10.59 2.94 17.83
CA VAL A 101 -10.53 3.12 16.36
C VAL A 101 -11.43 4.28 15.97
N TYR A 102 -10.82 5.41 15.62
CA TYR A 102 -11.53 6.63 15.27
C TYR A 102 -11.78 6.69 13.74
N ARG A 103 -12.94 6.16 13.32
CA ARG A 103 -13.30 6.01 11.89
C ARG A 103 -13.50 7.32 11.16
N LYS A 104 -13.95 8.39 11.83
CA LYS A 104 -14.22 9.68 11.18
C LYS A 104 -12.93 10.38 10.70
N LYS A 105 -11.81 10.16 11.39
CA LYS A 105 -10.48 10.74 11.08
C LYS A 105 -9.48 9.73 10.48
N TYR A 106 -9.87 8.48 10.24
CA TYR A 106 -8.97 7.40 9.74
C TYR A 106 -7.77 7.12 10.65
N VAL A 107 -7.98 7.20 11.96
CA VAL A 107 -6.91 7.12 12.95
C VAL A 107 -7.20 6.02 13.97
N ILE A 108 -6.16 5.31 14.38
CA ILE A 108 -6.13 4.42 15.52
C ILE A 108 -5.33 5.03 16.66
N HIS A 109 -5.77 4.79 17.88
CA HIS A 109 -5.01 5.11 19.09
C HIS A 109 -4.49 3.82 19.70
N VAL A 110 -3.17 3.78 19.87
CA VAL A 110 -2.45 2.62 20.42
C VAL A 110 -2.03 2.96 21.85
N GLU A 111 -2.13 1.97 22.72
CA GLU A 111 -1.69 2.07 24.11
C GLU A 111 -0.20 2.41 24.19
N ARG A 112 0.20 3.21 25.18
CA ARG A 112 1.59 3.68 25.40
C ARG A 112 2.15 4.61 24.31
N VAL A 113 1.33 4.97 23.31
CA VAL A 113 1.68 5.94 22.27
C VAL A 113 0.97 7.25 22.55
N THR A 114 1.53 7.97 23.53
CA THR A 114 1.05 9.27 23.96
C THR A 114 2.10 10.35 23.68
N ARG A 115 1.62 11.59 23.62
CA ARG A 115 2.45 12.79 23.61
C ARG A 115 2.03 13.66 24.80
N ASP A 116 3.01 14.12 25.55
CA ASP A 116 2.76 14.99 26.69
C ASP A 116 2.59 16.43 26.21
N LYS A 117 1.60 17.10 26.78
CA LYS A 117 1.40 18.54 26.62
C LYS A 117 2.19 19.30 27.70
N VAL A 118 2.40 20.60 27.47
CA VAL A 118 3.03 21.51 28.45
C VAL A 118 2.31 21.58 29.79
N ASN A 119 1.01 21.25 29.83
CA ASN A 119 0.19 21.20 31.04
C ASN A 119 0.31 19.87 31.80
N GLY A 120 1.24 18.98 31.42
CA GLY A 120 1.47 17.68 32.07
C GLY A 120 0.47 16.57 31.74
N THR A 121 -0.56 16.85 30.93
CA THR A 121 -1.52 15.81 30.49
C THR A 121 -0.98 15.07 29.27
N SER A 122 -1.09 13.74 29.27
CA SER A 122 -0.73 12.89 28.12
C SER A 122 -1.91 12.69 27.17
N ILE A 123 -1.69 12.85 25.86
CA ILE A 123 -2.70 12.67 24.82
C ILE A 123 -2.30 11.53 23.89
N PRO A 124 -3.21 10.60 23.57
CA PRO A 124 -2.91 9.53 22.64
C PRO A 124 -2.66 10.08 21.24
N VAL A 125 -1.53 9.71 20.65
CA VAL A 125 -1.20 10.10 19.28
C VAL A 125 -2.02 9.27 18.31
N GLY A 126 -2.50 9.92 17.27
CA GLY A 126 -3.22 9.27 16.19
C GLY A 126 -2.28 8.64 15.17
N ILE A 127 -2.44 7.35 14.91
CA ILE A 127 -1.66 6.62 13.90
C ILE A 127 -2.60 6.13 12.80
N HIS A 128 -2.15 6.15 11.55
CA HIS A 128 -2.90 5.56 10.44
C HIS A 128 -2.71 4.03 10.42
N PRO A 129 -3.78 3.23 10.23
CA PRO A 129 -3.71 1.76 10.26
C PRO A 129 -2.71 1.13 9.28
N SER A 130 -2.43 1.78 8.13
CA SER A 130 -1.45 1.26 7.15
C SER A 130 0.01 1.31 7.61
N ASN A 131 0.31 2.06 8.67
CA ASN A 131 1.66 2.19 9.24
C ASN A 131 1.95 1.17 10.34
N VAL A 132 1.02 0.23 10.53
CA VAL A 132 0.98 -0.68 11.65
C VAL A 132 0.83 -2.12 11.14
N VAL A 133 1.37 -3.08 11.88
CA VAL A 133 1.22 -4.52 11.63
C VAL A 133 0.52 -5.14 12.84
N ILE A 134 -0.45 -6.00 12.61
CA ILE A 134 -1.15 -6.73 13.68
C ILE A 134 -0.30 -7.96 14.06
N GLU A 135 -0.01 -8.10 15.36
CA GLU A 135 0.75 -9.22 15.91
C GLU A 135 -0.13 -10.24 16.61
N LYS A 136 -1.13 -9.79 17.38
CA LYS A 136 -2.17 -10.66 17.94
C LYS A 136 -3.55 -10.13 17.56
N VAL A 137 -4.39 -11.05 17.07
CA VAL A 137 -5.75 -10.75 16.65
C VAL A 137 -6.72 -11.14 17.76
N HIS A 138 -7.62 -10.24 18.13
CA HIS A 138 -8.73 -10.58 19.02
C HIS A 138 -9.78 -11.41 18.26
N LEU A 139 -10.01 -12.65 18.67
CA LEU A 139 -10.84 -13.62 17.94
C LEU A 139 -12.30 -13.66 18.44
N ASP A 140 -13.21 -13.16 17.61
CA ASP A 140 -14.66 -13.27 17.78
C ASP A 140 -15.27 -14.25 16.77
N LYS A 141 -16.53 -14.67 16.99
CA LYS A 141 -17.32 -15.48 16.03
C LYS A 141 -17.32 -14.86 14.62
N ASP A 142 -17.65 -13.57 14.51
CA ASP A 142 -17.66 -12.85 13.23
C ASP A 142 -16.29 -12.76 12.59
N ARG A 143 -15.24 -12.73 13.41
CA ARG A 143 -13.87 -12.54 12.91
C ARG A 143 -13.32 -13.83 12.34
N LYS A 144 -13.65 -14.97 12.96
CA LYS A 144 -13.40 -16.30 12.41
C LYS A 144 -14.13 -16.47 11.06
N ALA A 145 -15.40 -16.10 10.98
CA ALA A 145 -16.14 -16.14 9.72
C ALA A 145 -15.52 -15.26 8.61
N ILE A 146 -14.99 -14.08 8.96
CA ILE A 146 -14.27 -13.22 8.00
C ILE A 146 -12.95 -13.86 7.56
N LEU A 147 -12.23 -14.50 8.49
CA LEU A 147 -10.97 -15.18 8.21
C LEU A 147 -11.19 -16.38 7.29
N GLU A 148 -12.17 -17.22 7.59
CA GLU A 148 -12.54 -18.39 6.77
C GLU A 148 -12.98 -17.97 5.36
N ARG A 149 -13.81 -16.93 5.24
CA ARG A 149 -14.22 -16.40 3.93
C ARG A 149 -13.07 -15.77 3.14
N LYS A 150 -12.11 -15.14 3.82
CA LYS A 150 -10.98 -14.46 3.18
C LYS A 150 -9.79 -15.38 2.94
N ALA A 151 -9.72 -16.50 3.64
CA ALA A 151 -8.72 -17.51 3.41
C ALA A 151 -8.83 -17.89 1.94
N ARG A 152 -7.80 -17.53 1.18
CA ARG A 152 -7.68 -18.04 -0.18
C ARG A 152 -7.52 -19.56 -0.01
N PRO A 153 -8.18 -20.40 -0.82
CA PRO A 153 -7.74 -21.77 -0.92
C PRO A 153 -6.23 -21.70 -1.18
N ALA A 154 -5.44 -22.35 -0.34
CA ALA A 154 -4.01 -22.49 -0.58
C ALA A 154 -3.89 -22.94 -2.03
N ALA A 155 -3.11 -22.20 -2.82
CA ALA A 155 -3.07 -22.33 -4.27
C ALA A 155 -3.17 -23.81 -4.65
N ALA A 156 -4.21 -24.18 -5.39
CA ALA A 156 -4.23 -25.44 -6.11
C ALA A 156 -2.93 -25.45 -6.92
N THR A 157 -1.99 -26.25 -6.45
CA THR A 157 -0.69 -26.49 -7.08
C THR A 157 -0.95 -26.93 -8.51
N ALA A 158 -0.54 -26.09 -9.45
CA ALA A 158 -0.32 -26.43 -10.85
C ALA A 158 1.19 -26.49 -11.07
#